data_AF-E1KQR2-F1
#
_entry.id   AF-E1KQR2-F1
#
_cell.length_a   1.000
_cell.length_b   1.000
_cell.length_c   1.000
_cell.angle_alpha   90.00
_cell.angle_beta   90.00
_cell.angle_gamma   90.00
#
_symmetry.space_group_name_H-M   'P 1'
#
loop_
_entity.id
_entity.type
_entity.pdbx_description
1 polymer ?
#
loop_
_entity_poly.entity_id
_entity_poly.type
_entity_poly.pdbx_seq_one_letter_code
_entity_poly.pdbx_strand_id
1 'polypeptide(L)'
;MVKRIKHTAYWLAFVANIIAILAMFLVGNVDRLHPSEHPWLSCLGLIFPVLLVINLLFLLFWVCVRLRTIWLPVLGLLICYVPIRKYTPFNITKEHPARAIKVLSYNVYMFSPWDLEDLSNNPIVKYIQQSNADIVCLQETNVSEAGGRNVYEALVSKYPYYHILHAHSPGNQHMMVLSKFPIKKRSKLSINR
;
A
#
# COMPACT_ATOMS: atom_id res chain seq x y z
N MET A 1 10.07 -45.70 20.99
CA MET A 1 10.31 -44.28 21.33
C MET A 1 10.29 -43.36 20.11
N VAL A 2 11.14 -43.58 19.10
CA VAL A 2 11.26 -42.72 17.89
C VAL A 2 9.96 -42.54 17.08
N LYS A 3 9.14 -43.59 16.90
CA LYS A 3 7.85 -43.48 16.19
C LYS A 3 6.87 -42.52 16.89
N ARG A 4 6.86 -42.52 18.23
CA ARG A 4 5.99 -41.65 19.04
C ARG A 4 6.43 -40.18 18.92
N ILE A 5 7.74 -39.93 18.93
CA ILE A 5 8.34 -38.58 18.73
C ILE A 5 8.05 -38.05 17.33
N LYS A 6 8.20 -38.86 16.28
CA LYS A 6 7.86 -38.45 14.90
C LYS A 6 6.36 -38.15 14.75
N HIS A 7 5.50 -38.90 15.44
CA HIS A 7 4.06 -38.68 15.43
C HIS A 7 3.68 -37.39 16.16
N THR A 8 4.23 -37.14 17.35
CA THR A 8 3.96 -35.90 18.10
C THR A 8 4.48 -34.66 17.37
N ALA A 9 5.70 -34.72 16.80
CA ALA A 9 6.27 -33.63 16.02
C ALA A 9 5.43 -33.31 14.76
N TYR A 10 4.92 -34.35 14.08
CA TYR A 10 4.02 -34.17 12.95
C TYR A 10 2.75 -33.39 13.33
N TRP A 11 2.07 -33.81 14.40
CA TRP A 11 0.85 -33.14 14.84
C TRP A 11 1.09 -31.73 15.34
N LEU A 12 2.22 -31.49 16.01
CA LEU A 12 2.61 -30.15 16.42
C LEU A 12 2.78 -29.23 15.20
N ALA A 13 3.52 -29.68 14.17
CA ALA A 13 3.71 -28.92 12.94
C ALA A 13 2.38 -28.71 12.18
N PHE A 14 1.51 -29.73 12.16
CA PHE A 14 0.20 -29.66 11.53
C PHE A 14 -0.71 -28.62 12.20
N VAL A 15 -0.81 -28.65 13.54
CA VAL A 15 -1.58 -27.68 14.32
C VAL A 15 -0.99 -26.27 14.18
N ALA A 16 0.34 -26.14 14.26
CA ALA A 16 1.01 -24.86 14.07
C ALA A 16 0.72 -24.25 12.68
N ASN A 17 0.68 -25.08 11.64
CA ASN A 17 0.32 -24.62 10.30
C ASN A 17 -1.14 -24.14 10.22
N ILE A 18 -2.08 -24.84 10.85
CA ILE A 18 -3.49 -24.40 10.95
C ILE A 18 -3.58 -23.04 11.65
N ILE A 19 -2.91 -22.88 12.79
CA ILE A 19 -2.89 -21.62 13.54
C ILE A 19 -2.31 -20.50 12.68
N ALA A 20 -1.21 -20.75 11.96
CA ALA A 20 -0.62 -19.78 11.05
C ALA A 20 -1.59 -19.36 9.93
N ILE A 21 -2.34 -20.30 9.35
CA ILE A 21 -3.35 -20.01 8.32
C ILE A 21 -4.50 -19.19 8.89
N LEU A 22 -5.00 -19.54 10.08
CA LEU A 22 -6.07 -18.79 10.75
C LEU A 22 -5.63 -17.36 11.09
N ALA A 23 -4.43 -17.21 11.64
CA ALA A 23 -3.85 -15.90 11.91
C ALA A 23 -3.68 -15.08 10.61
N MET A 24 -3.15 -15.70 9.55
CA MET A 24 -3.00 -15.06 8.24
C MET A 24 -4.34 -14.59 7.69
N PHE A 25 -5.39 -15.42 7.80
CA PHE A 25 -6.73 -15.08 7.34
C PHE A 25 -7.33 -13.90 8.10
N LEU A 26 -7.24 -13.92 9.44
CA LEU A 26 -7.78 -12.85 10.29
C LEU A 26 -7.04 -11.53 10.05
N VAL A 27 -5.71 -11.55 10.08
CA VAL A 27 -4.87 -10.37 9.86
C VAL A 27 -5.06 -9.81 8.44
N GLY A 28 -5.17 -10.69 7.44
CA GLY A 28 -5.38 -10.30 6.04
C GLY A 28 -6.71 -9.60 5.76
N ASN A 29 -7.66 -9.68 6.70
CA ASN A 29 -8.99 -9.06 6.61
C ASN A 29 -9.21 -7.99 7.71
N VAL A 30 -8.15 -7.53 8.36
CA VAL A 30 -8.25 -6.54 9.44
C VAL A 30 -8.74 -5.17 8.94
N ASP A 31 -8.64 -4.92 7.64
CA ASP A 31 -9.14 -3.71 6.98
C ASP A 31 -10.67 -3.58 6.99
N ARG A 32 -11.38 -4.61 7.44
CA ARG A 32 -12.83 -4.56 7.71
C ARG A 32 -13.17 -3.88 9.03
N LEU A 33 -12.19 -3.71 9.92
CA LEU A 33 -12.36 -2.95 11.16
C LEU A 33 -12.26 -1.46 10.86
N HIS A 34 -13.13 -0.67 11.48
CA HIS A 34 -13.09 0.77 11.29
C HIS A 34 -11.88 1.35 12.04
N PRO A 35 -10.93 2.00 11.36
CA PRO A 35 -9.66 2.41 11.98
C PRO A 35 -9.81 3.52 13.02
N SER A 36 -10.95 4.24 13.03
CA SER A 36 -11.24 5.22 14.09
C SER A 36 -11.58 4.56 15.42
N GLU A 37 -12.20 3.38 15.39
CA GLU A 37 -12.60 2.63 16.58
C GLU A 37 -11.47 1.73 17.08
N HIS A 38 -10.69 1.18 16.13
CA HIS A 38 -9.62 0.23 16.44
C HIS A 38 -8.29 0.57 15.72
N PRO A 39 -7.60 1.67 16.08
CA PRO A 39 -6.35 2.08 15.41
C PRO A 39 -5.25 1.01 15.48
N TRP A 40 -5.02 0.43 16.67
CA TRP A 40 -3.99 -0.58 16.89
C TRP A 40 -4.28 -1.87 16.11
N LEU A 41 -5.54 -2.31 16.06
CA LEU A 41 -5.92 -3.49 15.28
C LEU A 41 -5.73 -3.24 13.78
N SER A 42 -6.05 -2.03 13.30
CA SER A 42 -5.88 -1.68 11.89
C SER A 42 -4.42 -1.79 11.43
N CYS A 43 -3.47 -1.54 12.34
CA CYS A 43 -2.04 -1.71 12.07
C CYS A 43 -1.59 -3.19 12.02
N LEU A 44 -2.37 -4.15 12.55
CA LEU A 44 -1.99 -5.57 12.53
C LEU A 44 -1.79 -6.10 11.12
N GLY A 45 -2.43 -5.51 10.12
CA GLY A 45 -2.26 -5.87 8.71
C GLY A 45 -0.78 -5.82 8.27
N LEU A 46 0.06 -5.02 8.92
CA LEU A 46 1.52 -4.99 8.66
C LEU A 46 2.22 -6.33 8.93
N ILE A 47 1.65 -7.19 9.77
CA ILE A 47 2.18 -8.53 10.09
C ILE A 47 1.84 -9.55 8.99
N PHE A 48 0.86 -9.27 8.12
CA PHE A 48 0.40 -10.20 7.10
C PHE A 48 1.52 -10.80 6.23
N PRO A 49 2.50 -10.03 5.71
CA PRO A 49 3.59 -10.58 4.91
C PRO A 49 4.43 -11.61 5.66
N VAL A 50 4.63 -11.43 6.98
CA VAL A 50 5.36 -12.39 7.83
C VAL A 50 4.60 -13.70 7.93
N LEU A 51 3.28 -13.64 8.14
CA LEU A 51 2.41 -14.82 8.20
C LEU A 51 2.36 -15.56 6.85
N LEU A 52 2.36 -14.83 5.74
CA LEU A 52 2.46 -15.40 4.40
C LEU A 52 3.78 -16.16 4.22
N VAL A 53 4.91 -15.58 4.63
CA VAL A 53 6.22 -16.26 4.60
C VAL A 53 6.20 -17.52 5.47
N ILE A 54 5.64 -17.46 6.68
CA ILE A 54 5.49 -18.65 7.54
C ILE A 54 4.67 -19.74 6.82
N ASN A 55 3.58 -19.39 6.15
CA ASN A 55 2.78 -20.37 5.41
C ASN A 55 3.56 -20.96 4.20
N LEU A 56 4.40 -20.17 3.53
CA LEU A 56 5.30 -20.66 2.47
C LEU A 56 6.40 -21.57 3.02
N LEU A 57 6.94 -21.28 4.21
CA LEU A 57 7.89 -22.18 4.88
C LEU A 57 7.23 -23.50 5.25
N PHE A 58 5.97 -23.49 5.70
CA PHE A 58 5.20 -24.72 5.89
C PHE A 58 4.99 -25.49 4.58
N LEU A 59 4.75 -24.80 3.46
CA LEU A 59 4.68 -25.43 2.15
C LEU A 59 5.98 -26.17 1.82
N LEU A 60 7.13 -25.50 1.93
CA LEU A 60 8.44 -26.12 1.70
C LEU A 60 8.72 -27.27 2.68
N PHE A 61 8.39 -27.08 3.96
CA PHE A 61 8.51 -28.11 4.98
C PHE A 61 7.72 -29.37 4.61
N TRP A 62 6.45 -29.24 4.21
CA TRP A 62 5.62 -30.39 3.84
C TRP A 62 6.06 -31.05 2.54
N VAL A 63 6.61 -30.30 1.59
CA VAL A 63 7.25 -30.88 0.38
C VAL A 63 8.39 -31.82 0.76
N CYS A 64 9.25 -31.44 1.71
CA CYS A 64 10.38 -32.25 2.13
C CYS A 64 10.01 -33.40 3.10
N VAL A 65 9.03 -33.18 3.99
CA VAL A 65 8.72 -34.11 5.09
C VAL A 65 7.61 -35.10 4.73
N ARG A 66 6.51 -34.61 4.14
CA ARG A 66 5.34 -35.42 3.81
C ARG A 66 4.48 -34.72 2.76
N LEU A 67 4.75 -35.04 1.49
CA LEU A 67 4.03 -34.50 0.33
C LEU A 67 2.50 -34.62 0.44
N ARG A 68 1.98 -35.63 1.14
CA ARG A 68 0.52 -35.78 1.35
C ARG A 68 -0.11 -34.67 2.19
N THR A 69 0.66 -33.83 2.88
CA THR A 69 0.16 -32.75 3.75
C THR A 69 0.28 -31.37 3.08
N ILE A 70 0.83 -31.26 1.87
CA ILE A 70 1.00 -29.98 1.15
C ILE A 70 -0.31 -29.26 0.87
N TRP A 71 -1.43 -29.99 0.85
CA TRP A 71 -2.75 -29.39 0.63
C TRP A 71 -3.08 -28.34 1.70
N LEU A 72 -2.55 -28.47 2.92
CA LEU A 72 -2.86 -27.58 4.03
C LEU A 72 -2.33 -26.15 3.79
N PRO A 73 -1.02 -25.92 3.58
CA PRO A 73 -0.53 -24.58 3.26
C PRO A 73 -1.06 -24.07 1.92
N VAL A 74 -1.32 -24.95 0.94
CA VAL A 74 -1.97 -24.57 -0.34
C VAL A 74 -3.39 -24.05 -0.08
N LEU A 75 -4.18 -24.71 0.76
CA LEU A 75 -5.50 -24.24 1.16
C LEU A 75 -5.41 -22.88 1.85
N GLY A 76 -4.39 -22.66 2.69
CA GLY A 76 -4.09 -21.36 3.28
C GLY A 76 -3.88 -20.26 2.23
N LEU A 77 -3.11 -20.54 1.17
CA LEU A 77 -2.89 -19.61 0.06
C LEU A 77 -4.19 -19.32 -0.71
N LEU A 78 -5.04 -20.33 -0.92
CA LEU A 78 -6.32 -20.18 -1.62
C LEU A 78 -7.31 -19.33 -0.82
N ILE A 79 -7.49 -19.63 0.47
CA ILE A 79 -8.40 -18.88 1.36
C ILE A 79 -7.92 -17.43 1.51
N CYS A 80 -6.61 -17.21 1.57
CA CYS A 80 -6.03 -15.88 1.72
C CYS A 80 -5.70 -15.20 0.39
N TYR A 81 -6.20 -15.69 -0.75
CA TYR A 81 -5.88 -15.15 -2.07
C TYR A 81 -6.15 -13.64 -2.19
N VAL A 82 -7.29 -13.17 -1.69
CA VAL A 82 -7.66 -11.75 -1.74
C VAL A 82 -6.70 -10.89 -0.89
N PRO A 83 -6.46 -11.19 0.40
CA PRO A 83 -5.40 -10.52 1.17
C PRO A 83 -4.03 -10.56 0.49
N ILE A 84 -3.60 -11.71 -0.04
CA ILE A 84 -2.32 -11.85 -0.74
C ILE A 84 -2.22 -10.84 -1.89
N ARG A 85 -3.27 -10.68 -2.69
CA ARG A 85 -3.32 -9.70 -3.80
C ARG A 85 -3.24 -8.25 -3.33
N LYS A 86 -3.72 -7.92 -2.12
CA LYS A 86 -3.60 -6.57 -1.54
C LYS A 86 -2.13 -6.24 -1.20
N TYR A 87 -1.43 -7.20 -0.60
CA TYR A 87 -0.03 -7.00 -0.16
C TYR A 87 1.00 -7.30 -1.26
N THR A 88 0.65 -8.08 -2.28
CA THR A 88 1.50 -8.41 -3.43
C THR A 88 0.77 -8.08 -4.75
N PRO A 89 0.62 -6.79 -5.09
CA PRO A 89 -0.12 -6.38 -6.28
C PRO A 89 0.67 -6.70 -7.55
N PHE A 90 0.54 -7.93 -8.05
CA PHE A 90 1.01 -8.30 -9.38
C PHE A 90 0.05 -7.74 -10.43
N ASN A 91 0.42 -6.60 -11.01
CA ASN A 91 -0.31 -5.98 -12.10
C ASN A 91 0.27 -6.45 -13.43
N ILE A 92 -0.54 -7.14 -14.24
CA ILE A 92 -0.15 -7.50 -15.61
C ILE A 92 -0.16 -6.22 -16.43
N THR A 93 1.00 -5.80 -16.93
CA THR A 93 1.11 -4.68 -17.85
C THR A 93 0.40 -5.04 -19.15
N LYS A 94 -0.56 -4.22 -19.55
CA LYS A 94 -1.20 -4.31 -20.87
C LYS A 94 -0.90 -3.02 -21.61
N GLU A 95 -0.87 -3.10 -22.93
CA GLU A 95 -0.81 -1.89 -23.75
C GLU A 95 -2.01 -1.00 -23.41
N HIS A 96 -1.73 0.28 -23.23
CA HIS A 96 -2.76 1.26 -22.93
C HIS A 96 -3.54 1.57 -24.22
N PRO A 97 -4.88 1.70 -24.14
CA PRO A 97 -5.68 2.12 -25.29
C PRO A 97 -5.17 3.44 -25.89
N ALA A 98 -5.35 3.61 -27.20
CA ALA A 98 -5.08 4.89 -27.85
C ALA A 98 -5.92 6.00 -27.18
N ARG A 99 -5.27 7.09 -26.76
CA ARG A 99 -5.85 8.21 -26.00
C ARG A 99 -6.26 7.88 -24.55
N ALA A 100 -5.62 6.91 -23.92
CA ALA A 100 -5.78 6.69 -22.48
C ALA A 100 -5.29 7.92 -21.68
N ILE A 101 -6.00 8.23 -20.59
CA ILE A 101 -5.59 9.26 -19.62
C ILE A 101 -4.62 8.62 -18.63
N LYS A 102 -3.43 9.21 -18.47
CA LYS A 102 -2.47 8.77 -17.47
C LYS A 102 -2.72 9.50 -16.16
N VAL A 103 -2.98 8.74 -15.09
CA VAL A 103 -3.20 9.28 -13.75
C VAL A 103 -2.08 8.84 -12.82
N LEU A 104 -1.49 9.78 -12.08
CA LEU A 104 -0.54 9.51 -11.00
C LEU A 104 -1.21 9.83 -9.66
N SER A 105 -1.22 8.87 -8.72
CA SER A 105 -1.48 9.17 -7.31
C SER A 105 -0.21 8.95 -6.52
N TYR A 106 0.20 9.94 -5.72
CA TYR A 106 1.45 9.86 -4.99
C TYR A 106 1.41 10.60 -3.66
N ASN A 107 1.71 9.89 -2.58
CA ASN A 107 2.00 10.52 -1.30
C ASN A 107 3.45 11.03 -1.33
N VAL A 108 3.61 12.35 -1.22
CA VAL A 108 4.91 13.01 -1.40
C VAL A 108 5.63 13.29 -0.09
N TYR A 109 5.06 12.92 1.06
CA TYR A 109 5.64 13.16 2.38
C TYR A 109 6.21 14.58 2.53
N MET A 110 5.35 15.59 2.28
CA MET A 110 5.70 17.01 2.34
C MET A 110 6.84 17.43 1.40
N PHE A 111 7.17 16.60 0.40
CA PHE A 111 8.32 16.74 -0.49
C PHE A 111 9.68 16.58 0.21
N SER A 112 9.73 15.91 1.37
CA SER A 112 10.96 15.62 2.12
C SER A 112 11.81 16.89 2.39
N PRO A 113 11.24 17.90 3.08
CA PRO A 113 11.93 19.17 3.32
C PRO A 113 13.11 19.04 4.29
N TRP A 114 13.14 17.97 5.08
CA TRP A 114 14.16 17.71 6.11
C TRP A 114 15.39 16.98 5.56
N ASP A 115 15.24 16.24 4.46
CA ASP A 115 16.32 15.40 3.90
C ASP A 115 17.00 16.03 2.68
N LEU A 116 16.44 17.14 2.15
CA LEU A 116 16.92 17.80 0.94
C LEU A 116 17.47 19.19 1.25
N GLU A 117 18.72 19.43 0.85
CA GLU A 117 19.39 20.73 0.98
C GLU A 117 18.83 21.79 0.01
N ASP A 118 18.40 21.37 -1.19
CA ASP A 118 17.81 22.25 -2.20
C ASP A 118 16.54 21.65 -2.80
N LEU A 119 15.40 22.22 -2.41
CA LEU A 119 14.08 21.83 -2.91
C LEU A 119 13.80 22.27 -4.36
N SER A 120 14.62 23.14 -4.96
CA SER A 120 14.48 23.51 -6.36
C SER A 120 14.83 22.37 -7.31
N ASN A 121 15.72 21.45 -6.90
CA ASN A 121 16.10 20.24 -7.63
C ASN A 121 15.51 18.97 -6.97
N ASN A 122 14.28 19.06 -6.46
CA ASN A 122 13.67 17.97 -5.71
C ASN A 122 13.39 16.74 -6.62
N PRO A 123 13.90 15.53 -6.28
CA PRO A 123 13.70 14.32 -7.09
C PRO A 123 12.23 13.90 -7.19
N ILE A 124 11.40 14.19 -6.18
CA ILE A 124 9.96 13.93 -6.18
C ILE A 124 9.28 14.78 -7.26
N VAL A 125 9.62 16.07 -7.34
CA VAL A 125 9.09 16.99 -8.36
C VAL A 125 9.54 16.55 -9.75
N LYS A 126 10.83 16.22 -9.91
CA LYS A 126 11.39 15.72 -11.16
C LYS A 126 10.69 14.45 -11.62
N TYR A 127 10.43 13.50 -10.70
CA TYR A 127 9.68 12.29 -10.99
C TYR A 127 8.25 12.60 -11.45
N ILE A 128 7.52 13.48 -10.75
CA ILE A 128 6.16 13.87 -11.13
C ILE A 128 6.16 14.48 -12.54
N GLN A 129 7.12 15.34 -12.86
CA GLN A 129 7.24 15.93 -14.19
C GLN A 129 7.59 14.87 -15.24
N GLN A 130 8.59 14.02 -15.00
CA GLN A 130 9.02 12.99 -15.94
C GLN A 130 7.99 11.87 -16.15
N SER A 131 7.09 11.66 -15.18
CA SER A 131 5.99 10.71 -15.31
C SER A 131 5.09 11.03 -16.51
N ASN A 132 5.04 12.29 -16.97
CA ASN A 132 4.18 12.77 -18.04
C ASN A 132 2.69 12.43 -17.83
N ALA A 133 2.26 12.21 -16.59
CA ALA A 133 0.85 12.01 -16.25
C ALA A 133 0.00 13.19 -16.74
N ASP A 134 -1.28 12.95 -17.04
CA ASP A 134 -2.22 13.99 -17.45
C ASP A 134 -2.95 14.57 -16.24
N ILE A 135 -3.16 13.75 -15.22
CA ILE A 135 -3.72 14.13 -13.92
C ILE A 135 -2.80 13.59 -12.83
N VAL A 136 -2.47 14.42 -11.85
CA VAL A 136 -1.66 14.05 -10.68
C VAL A 136 -2.44 14.36 -9.41
N CYS A 137 -2.59 13.37 -8.54
CA CYS A 137 -3.24 13.45 -7.24
C CYS A 137 -2.17 13.24 -6.16
N LEU A 138 -1.85 14.28 -5.41
CA LEU A 138 -0.83 14.25 -4.37
C LEU A 138 -1.47 14.23 -2.98
N GLN A 139 -0.94 13.36 -2.11
CA GLN A 139 -1.25 13.33 -0.68
C GLN A 139 -0.08 13.87 0.15
N GLU A 140 -0.38 14.34 1.36
CA GLU A 140 0.58 14.89 2.31
C GLU A 140 1.45 16.01 1.74
N THR A 141 0.88 16.85 0.86
CA THR A 141 1.61 18.02 0.36
C THR A 141 1.67 19.08 1.45
N ASN A 142 2.83 19.71 1.63
CA ASN A 142 2.96 20.93 2.43
C ASN A 142 3.77 21.93 1.60
N VAL A 143 3.17 23.08 1.32
CA VAL A 143 3.78 24.17 0.53
C VAL A 143 4.17 25.36 1.39
N SER A 144 3.95 25.27 2.70
CA SER A 144 4.21 26.35 3.68
C SER A 144 5.59 26.28 4.34
N GLU A 145 6.33 25.18 4.22
CA GLU A 145 7.71 25.09 4.69
C GLU A 145 8.71 25.68 3.68
N ALA A 146 9.92 26.03 4.16
CA ALA A 146 10.96 26.64 3.35
C ALA A 146 11.20 25.85 2.04
N GLY A 147 11.21 26.53 0.89
CA GLY A 147 11.36 25.91 -0.44
C GLY A 147 10.05 25.40 -1.09
N GLY A 148 8.93 25.38 -0.38
CA GLY A 148 7.62 24.95 -0.91
C GLY A 148 7.12 25.76 -2.12
N ARG A 149 7.51 27.04 -2.23
CA ARG A 149 7.17 27.90 -3.38
C ARG A 149 7.81 27.41 -4.68
N ASN A 150 9.08 27.00 -4.65
CA ASN A 150 9.80 26.50 -5.83
C ASN A 150 9.19 25.18 -6.32
N VAL A 151 8.87 24.29 -5.38
CA VAL A 151 8.17 23.02 -5.66
C VAL A 151 6.83 23.30 -6.35
N TYR A 152 6.05 24.24 -5.81
CA TYR A 152 4.76 24.60 -6.35
C TYR A 152 4.86 25.21 -7.76
N GLU A 153 5.75 26.18 -7.97
CA GLU A 153 5.97 26.82 -9.27
C GLU A 153 6.41 25.80 -10.33
N ALA A 154 7.30 24.88 -9.96
CA ALA A 154 7.75 23.80 -10.84
C ALA A 154 6.60 22.85 -11.25
N LEU A 155 5.68 22.53 -10.33
CA LEU A 155 4.53 21.68 -10.63
C LEU A 155 3.49 22.39 -11.51
N VAL A 156 3.12 23.64 -11.18
CA VAL A 156 2.10 24.40 -11.91
C VAL A 156 2.56 24.76 -13.32
N SER A 157 3.87 24.93 -13.55
CA SER A 157 4.43 25.17 -14.89
C SER A 157 4.03 24.10 -15.93
N LYS A 158 3.88 22.84 -15.48
CA LYS A 158 3.51 21.70 -16.34
C LYS A 158 2.03 21.35 -16.28
N TYR A 159 1.34 21.76 -15.22
CA TYR A 159 -0.06 21.46 -14.96
C TYR A 159 -0.83 22.75 -14.68
N PRO A 160 -1.33 23.44 -15.72
CA PRO A 160 -1.94 24.76 -15.58
C PRO A 160 -3.25 24.76 -14.81
N TYR A 161 -3.92 23.60 -14.67
CA TYR A 161 -5.15 23.47 -13.90
C TYR A 161 -4.88 22.68 -12.63
N TYR A 162 -5.16 23.26 -11.48
CA TYR A 162 -4.91 22.59 -10.21
C TYR A 162 -5.91 23.02 -9.13
N HIS A 163 -5.94 22.23 -8.05
CA HIS A 163 -6.71 22.52 -6.86
C HIS A 163 -5.99 21.97 -5.62
N ILE A 164 -5.91 22.79 -4.58
CA ILE A 164 -5.39 22.38 -3.27
C ILE A 164 -6.58 22.25 -2.31
N LEU A 165 -6.64 21.11 -1.64
CA LEU A 165 -7.57 20.80 -0.57
C LEU A 165 -6.82 20.89 0.75
N HIS A 166 -7.00 22.01 1.46
CA HIS A 166 -6.43 22.19 2.78
C HIS A 166 -7.16 21.31 3.80
N ALA A 167 -6.44 20.40 4.47
CA ALA A 167 -6.95 19.68 5.62
C ALA A 167 -6.82 20.55 6.88
N HIS A 168 -7.87 20.60 7.70
CA HIS A 168 -7.82 21.15 9.06
C HIS A 168 -7.33 20.04 9.99
N SER A 169 -6.03 19.76 9.99
CA SER A 169 -5.42 18.74 10.87
C SER A 169 -4.07 19.27 11.39
N PRO A 170 -3.65 18.91 12.62
CA PRO A 170 -2.31 19.23 13.09
C PRO A 170 -1.26 18.72 12.08
N GLY A 171 -0.41 19.64 11.57
CA GLY A 171 0.64 19.33 10.59
C GLY A 171 0.48 19.99 9.21
N ASN A 172 -0.61 20.73 8.94
CA ASN A 172 -0.80 21.48 7.67
C ASN A 172 -0.63 20.66 6.39
N GLN A 173 -0.85 19.35 6.45
CA GLN A 173 -0.80 18.50 5.27
C GLN A 173 -2.05 18.71 4.40
N HIS A 174 -1.85 18.73 3.09
CA HIS A 174 -2.89 19.02 2.10
C HIS A 174 -2.95 17.91 1.06
N MET A 175 -4.06 17.87 0.32
CA MET A 175 -4.12 17.13 -0.94
C MET A 175 -4.04 18.12 -2.09
N MET A 176 -3.35 17.76 -3.16
CA MET A 176 -3.25 18.57 -4.37
C MET A 176 -3.67 17.76 -5.59
N VAL A 177 -4.51 18.34 -6.43
CA VAL A 177 -4.84 17.78 -7.75
C VAL A 177 -4.27 18.72 -8.80
N LEU A 178 -3.48 18.18 -9.73
CA LEU A 178 -2.87 18.86 -10.86
C LEU A 178 -3.41 18.21 -12.15
N SER A 179 -3.61 18.99 -13.20
CA SER A 179 -4.23 18.53 -14.44
C SER A 179 -3.75 19.34 -15.64
N LYS A 180 -3.54 18.66 -16.77
CA LYS A 180 -3.36 19.29 -18.09
C LYS A 180 -4.69 19.77 -18.68
N PHE A 181 -5.82 19.26 -18.19
CA PHE A 181 -7.16 19.57 -18.66
C PHE A 181 -7.92 20.52 -17.72
N PRO A 182 -8.84 21.35 -18.24
CA PRO A 182 -9.64 22.26 -17.41
C PRO A 182 -10.49 21.54 -16.35
N ILE A 183 -10.37 21.97 -15.10
CA ILE A 183 -11.23 21.49 -14.01
C ILE A 183 -12.58 22.24 -14.09
N LYS A 184 -13.63 21.54 -14.55
CA LYS A 184 -14.97 22.14 -14.73
C LYS A 184 -15.75 22.29 -13.41
N LYS A 185 -15.59 21.34 -12.49
CA LYS A 185 -16.27 21.33 -11.19
C LYS A 185 -15.38 20.68 -10.15
N ARG A 186 -15.49 21.17 -8.91
CA ARG A 186 -14.82 20.60 -7.73
C ARG A 186 -15.76 20.64 -6.53
N SER A 187 -15.69 19.62 -5.69
CA SER A 187 -16.42 19.55 -4.43
C SER A 187 -15.60 18.77 -3.43
N LYS A 188 -15.57 19.24 -2.18
CA LYS A 188 -14.99 18.51 -1.06
C LYS A 188 -16.09 17.70 -0.41
N LEU A 189 -15.89 16.39 -0.29
CA LEU A 189 -16.75 15.54 0.51
C LEU A 189 -16.16 15.46 1.91
N SER A 190 -16.87 16.06 2.88
CA SER A 190 -16.60 15.81 4.29
C SER A 190 -17.22 14.47 4.63
N ILE A 191 -16.38 13.48 4.92
CA ILE A 191 -16.85 12.24 5.54
C ILE A 191 -17.08 12.61 7.01
N ASN A 192 -18.35 12.81 7.39
CA ASN A 192 -18.72 12.88 8.80
C ASN A 192 -18.30 11.55 9.42
N ARG A 193 -17.29 11.60 10.28
CA ARG A 193 -16.85 10.49 11.12
C ARG A 193 -17.56 10.55 12.44
#